data_AF-A0A0Q9LSR4-F1
#
_entry.id   AF-A0A0Q9LSR4-F1
#
_cell.length_a   1.000
_cell.length_b   1.000
_cell.length_c   1.000
_cell.angle_alpha   90.00
_cell.angle_beta   90.00
_cell.angle_gamma   90.00
#
_symmetry.space_group_name_H-M   'P 1'
#
loop_
_entity.id
_entity.type
_entity.pdbx_description
1 polymer ?
#
loop_
_entity_poly.entity_id
_entity_poly.type
_entity_poly.pdbx_seq_one_letter_code
_entity_poly.pdbx_strand_id
1 'polypeptide(L)' 'MLIGLCVLALSILIACYEIPRLWKQGCRKEVWIYCILMLLGNVLATLKGMAKQIPNPADWITFLMMPLTKILLQLGLIKL' A
#
# COMPACT_ATOMS: atom_id res chain seq x y z
N MET A 1 -9.37 6.30 14.40
CA MET A 1 -10.74 6.28 13.87
C MET A 1 -11.08 7.52 13.03
N LEU A 2 -10.92 8.74 13.57
CA LEU A 2 -11.23 9.99 12.85
C LEU A 2 -10.47 10.15 11.51
N ILE A 3 -9.18 9.83 11.49
CA ILE A 3 -8.31 9.95 10.30
C ILE A 3 -8.77 9.01 9.17
N GLY A 4 -9.22 7.80 9.50
CA GLY A 4 -9.73 6.85 8.51
C GLY A 4 -11.03 7.33 7.86
N LEU A 5 -11.91 7.96 8.64
CA LEU A 5 -13.15 8.58 8.17
C LEU A 5 -12.88 9.74 7.21
N CYS A 6 -11.89 10.60 7.53
CA CYS A 6 -11.48 11.70 6.64
C CYS A 6 -10.89 11.18 5.32
N VAL A 7 -10.07 10.13 5.37
CA VAL A 7 -9.49 9.51 4.16
C VAL A 7 -10.60 8.91 3.29
N LEU A 8 -11.54 8.17 3.87
CA LEU A 8 -12.70 7.63 3.15
C LEU A 8 -13.53 8.72 2.48
N ALA A 9 -13.83 9.81 3.20
CA ALA A 9 -14.62 10.91 2.66
C ALA A 9 -13.92 11.62 1.50
N LEU A 10 -12.62 11.91 1.62
CA LEU A 10 -11.81 12.50 0.54
C LEU A 10 -11.73 11.58 -0.67
N SER A 11 -11.46 10.29 -0.43
CA SER A 11 -11.44 9.25 -1.47
C SER A 11 -12.75 9.21 -2.25
N ILE A 12 -13.92 9.21 -1.58
CA ILE A 12 -15.23 9.21 -2.25
C ILE A 12 -15.43 10.49 -3.08
N LEU A 13 -15.04 11.65 -2.54
CA LEU A 13 -15.16 12.94 -3.24
C LEU A 13 -14.34 12.94 -4.55
N ILE A 14 -13.11 12.45 -4.47
CA ILE A 14 -12.19 12.33 -5.62
C ILE A 14 -12.76 11.33 -6.63
N ALA A 15 -13.25 10.17 -6.17
CA ALA A 15 -13.85 9.16 -7.04
C ALA A 15 -15.09 9.68 -7.79
N CYS A 16 -15.96 10.45 -7.11
CA CYS A 16 -17.11 11.10 -7.73
C CYS A 16 -16.72 12.10 -8.83
N TYR A 17 -15.53 12.69 -8.80
CA TYR A 17 -15.06 13.60 -9.83
C TYR A 17 -14.29 12.88 -10.95
N GLU A 18 -13.44 11.92 -10.60
CA GLU A 18 -12.61 11.17 -11.53
C GLU A 18 -13.40 10.13 -12.34
N ILE A 19 -14.29 9.35 -11.72
CA ILE A 19 -15.08 8.31 -12.42
C ILE A 19 -15.87 8.87 -13.61
N PRO A 20 -16.69 9.95 -13.48
CA PRO A 20 -17.42 10.49 -14.62
C PRO A 20 -16.49 11.13 -15.66
N ARG A 21 -15.36 11.71 -15.23
CA ARG A 21 -14.36 12.26 -16.16
C ARG A 21 -13.71 11.17 -17.01
N LEU A 22 -13.31 10.06 -16.38
CA LEU A 22 -12.70 8.90 -17.04
C LEU A 22 -13.70 8.14 -17.93
N TRP A 23 -14.97 8.06 -17.51
CA TRP A 23 -16.03 7.45 -18.32
C TRP A 23 -16.31 8.29 -19.57
N LYS A 24 -16.33 9.63 -19.45
CA LYS A 24 -16.46 10.54 -20.60
C LYS A 24 -15.29 10.45 -21.59
N GLN A 25 -14.10 10.05 -21.13
CA GLN A 25 -12.94 9.84 -21.99
C GLN A 25 -12.90 8.45 -22.65
N GLY A 26 -13.86 7.56 -22.36
CA GLY A 26 -13.90 6.19 -22.90
C GLY A 26 -12.83 5.25 -22.31
N CYS A 27 -12.05 5.74 -21.35
CA CYS A 27 -10.89 5.09 -20.75
C CYS A 27 -11.28 4.10 -19.66
N ARG A 28 -11.94 2.99 -20.04
CA ARG A 28 -12.38 1.95 -19.09
C ARG A 28 -11.22 1.29 -18.32
N LYS A 29 -10.03 1.19 -18.92
CA LYS A 29 -8.84 0.62 -18.25
C LYS A 29 -8.35 1.48 -17.09
N GLU A 30 -8.35 2.81 -17.27
CA GLU A 30 -7.89 3.73 -16.23
C GLU A 30 -8.86 3.77 -15.04
N VAL A 31 -10.18 3.66 -15.27
CA VAL A 31 -11.17 3.48 -14.17
C VAL A 31 -10.86 2.23 -13.36
N TRP A 32 -10.46 1.15 -14.04
CA TRP A 32 -10.15 -0.12 -13.39
C TRP A 32 -8.88 -0.03 -12.52
N ILE A 33 -7.83 0.58 -13.06
CA ILE A 33 -6.58 0.87 -12.32
C ILE A 33 -6.88 1.77 -11.12
N TYR A 34 -7.66 2.83 -11.32
CA TYR A 34 -8.07 3.74 -10.26
C TYR A 34 -8.78 2.99 -9.12
N CYS A 35 -9.81 2.21 -9.43
CA CYS A 35 -10.55 1.43 -8.43
C CYS A 35 -9.64 0.46 -7.65
N ILE A 36 -8.73 -0.24 -8.34
CA ILE A 36 -7.79 -1.17 -7.68
C ILE A 36 -6.86 -0.41 -6.73
N LEU A 37 -6.27 0.70 -7.18
CA LEU A 37 -5.35 1.50 -6.38
C LEU A 37 -6.05 2.11 -5.16
N MET A 38 -7.29 2.55 -5.34
CA MET A 38 -8.10 3.19 -4.31
C MET A 38 -8.55 2.18 -3.25
N LEU A 39 -8.96 0.97 -3.67
CA LEU A 39 -9.21 -0.14 -2.75
C LEU A 39 -7.97 -0.54 -1.96
N LEU A 40 -6.82 -0.68 -2.62
CA LEU A 40 -5.55 -1.00 -1.96
C LEU A 40 -5.18 0.06 -0.91
N GLY A 41 -5.25 1.34 -1.28
CA GLY A 41 -4.97 2.44 -0.36
C GLY A 41 -5.90 2.44 0.85
N ASN A 42 -7.20 2.21 0.63
CA ASN A 42 -8.19 2.19 1.71
C ASN A 42 -8.02 0.99 2.65
N VAL A 43 -7.71 -0.19 2.09
CA VAL A 43 -7.39 -1.41 2.87
C VAL A 43 -6.13 -1.19 3.72
N LEU A 44 -5.05 -0.68 3.12
CA LEU A 44 -3.80 -0.36 3.82
C LEU A 44 -4.01 0.69 4.92
N ALA A 45 -4.76 1.76 4.64
CA ALA A 45 -5.09 2.80 5.61
C ALA A 45 -5.92 2.25 6.78
N THR A 46 -6.88 1.37 6.49
CA THR A 46 -7.72 0.72 7.50
C THR A 46 -6.90 -0.24 8.36
N LEU A 47 -6.06 -1.09 7.77
CA LEU A 47 -5.14 -1.99 8.48
C LEU A 47 -4.21 -1.21 9.42
N LYS A 48 -3.65 -0.09 8.94
CA LYS A 48 -2.81 0.81 9.74
C LYS A 48 -3.61 1.45 10.89
N GLY A 49 -4.85 1.85 10.62
CA GLY A 49 -5.77 2.43 11.61
C GLY A 49 -6.26 1.45 12.67
N MET A 50 -6.33 0.15 12.36
CA MET A 50 -6.67 -0.92 13.30
C MET A 50 -5.52 -1.28 14.25
N ALA A 51 -4.39 -0.57 14.21
CA ALA A 51 -3.19 -0.84 15.01
C ALA A 51 -2.69 -2.30 14.88
N LYS A 52 -3.14 -3.03 13.85
CA LYS A 52 -2.50 -4.26 13.43
C LYS A 52 -1.12 -3.81 12.97
N GLN A 53 -0.08 -4.23 13.66
CA GLN A 53 1.31 -3.98 13.30
C GLN A 53 1.52 -4.58 11.91
N ILE A 54 1.21 -3.82 10.86
CA ILE A 54 1.78 -4.05 9.55
C ILE A 54 3.29 -3.95 9.83
N PRO A 55 4.04 -5.05 9.71
CA PRO A 55 5.48 -4.98 9.89
C PRO A 55 5.96 -3.90 8.94
N ASN A 56 6.80 -3.00 9.44
CA ASN A 56 7.28 -1.87 8.65
C ASN A 56 7.81 -2.45 7.32
N PRO A 57 7.62 -1.80 6.15
CA PRO A 57 8.29 -2.25 4.92
C PRO A 57 9.79 -2.53 5.13
N ALA A 58 10.44 -1.87 6.08
CA ALA A 58 11.78 -2.21 6.55
C ALA A 58 11.90 -3.63 7.13
N ASP A 59 10.97 -4.10 7.97
CA ASP A 59 10.96 -5.48 8.49
C ASP A 59 10.79 -6.52 7.37
N TRP A 60 10.02 -6.20 6.34
CA TRP A 60 9.89 -7.07 5.17
C TRP A 60 11.21 -7.15 4.40
N ILE A 61 11.88 -6.01 4.23
CA ILE A 61 13.22 -5.96 3.63
C ILE A 61 14.21 -6.75 4.49
N THR A 62 14.15 -6.62 5.82
CA THR A 62 14.99 -7.37 6.75
C THR A 62 14.73 -8.87 6.66
N PHE A 63 13.48 -9.31 6.56
CA PHE A 63 13.13 -10.72 6.36
C PHE A 63 13.68 -11.27 5.04
N LEU A 64 13.60 -10.49 3.96
CA LEU A 64 14.11 -10.85 2.65
C LEU A 64 15.65 -10.88 2.61
N MET A 65 16.29 -9.96 3.33
CA MET A 65 17.75 -9.84 3.45
C MET A 65 18.34 -10.84 4.44
N MET A 66 17.58 -11.30 5.45
CA MET A 66 18.01 -12.25 6.47
C MET A 66 18.70 -13.51 5.91
N PRO A 67 18.16 -14.22 4.90
CA PRO A 67 18.85 -15.38 4.32
C PRO A 67 20.18 -14.99 3.65
N LEU A 68 20.22 -13.82 3.00
CA LEU A 68 21.43 -13.28 2.37
C LEU A 68 22.50 -12.95 3.41
N THR A 69 22.11 -12.30 4.52
CA THR A 69 22.99 -12.02 5.65
C THR A 69 23.54 -13.30 6.27
N LYS A 70 22.72 -14.36 6.43
CA LYS A 70 23.18 -15.65 6.95
C LYS A 70 24.22 -16.31 6.04
N ILE A 71 24.04 -16.27 4.73
CA ILE A 71 25.00 -16.81 3.76
C ILE A 71 26.33 -16.06 3.85
N LEU A 72 26.28 -14.73 3.87
CA LEU A 72 27.49 -13.91 3.94
C LEU A 72 28.23 -14.07 5.29
N LEU A 73 27.48 -14.29 6.38
CA LEU A 73 28.04 -14.57 7.71
C LEU A 73 28.66 -15.97 7.77
N GLN A 74 28.04 -16.99 7.16
CA GLN A 74 28.64 -18.32 7.02
C GLN A 74 29.90 -18.32 6.16
N LEU A 75 29.99 -17.43 5.16
CA LEU A 75 31.17 -17.25 4.33
C LEU A 75 32.30 -16.46 5.02
N GLY A 76 32.04 -15.92 6.23
CA GLY A 76 33.00 -15.11 6.98
C GLY A 76 33.27 -13.73 6.39
N LEU A 77 32.44 -13.28 5.45
CA LEU A 77 32.63 -12.03 4.70
C LEU A 77 32.17 -10.79 5.49
N ILE A 78 31.32 -10.99 6.49
CA ILE A 78 30.82 -9.95 7.39
C ILE A 78 30.84 -10.45 8.84
N LYS A 79 31.34 -9.62 9.76
CA LYS A 79 31.20 -9.81 11.20
C LYS A 79 30.18 -8.80 11.70
N LEU A 80 29.12 -9.28 12.33
CA LEU A 80 28.14 -8.46 13.03
C LEU A 80 28.71 -8.01 14.38
#